data_AF-K7AFN0-F1
#
_entry.id   AF-K7AFN0-F1
#
_cell.length_a   1.000
_cell.length_b   1.000
_cell.length_c   1.000
_cell.angle_alpha   90.00
_cell.angle_beta   90.00
_cell.angle_gamma   90.00
#
_symmetry.space_group_name_H-M   'P 1'
#
loop_
_entity.id
_entity.type
_entity.pdbx_description
1 polymer ?
#
loop_
_entity_poly.entity_id
_entity_poly.type
_entity_poly.pdbx_seq_one_letter_code
_entity_poly.pdbx_strand_id
1 'polypeptide(L)' 'LKKVLEVYEARLTKFKYLAGDYLSLADLNHVSTTLCLGATPHASLFDAYPHVKAWWTDLLAKPSVQKVAA' A
#
# COMPACT_ATOMS: atom_id res chain seq x y z
N LEU A 1 12.72 -5.12 3.52
CA LEU A 1 11.54 -4.30 3.21
C LEU A 1 11.89 -2.91 2.66
N LYS A 2 12.77 -2.13 3.30
CA LYS A 2 13.19 -0.78 2.83
C LYS A 2 13.50 -0.69 1.33
N LYS A 3 14.42 -1.52 0.81
CA LYS A 3 14.75 -1.56 -0.63
C LYS A 3 13.55 -1.82 -1.56
N VAL A 4 12.58 -2.61 -1.11
CA VAL A 4 11.35 -2.87 -1.89
C VAL A 4 10.45 -1.64 -1.87
N LEU A 5 10.31 -0.99 -0.71
CA LEU A 5 9.54 0.23 -0.57
C LEU A 5 10.15 1.39 -1.37
N GLU A 6 11.48 1.47 -1.49
CA GLU A 6 12.16 2.44 -2.37
C GLU A 6 11.75 2.26 -3.84
N VAL A 7 11.66 1.01 -4.32
CA VAL A 7 11.19 0.70 -5.68
C VAL A 7 9.70 1.03 -5.83
N TYR A 8 8.89 0.74 -4.81
CA TYR A 8 7.45 1.01 -4.84
C TYR A 8 7.18 2.51 -4.83
N GLU A 9 7.93 3.27 -4.05
CA GLU A 9 7.87 4.73 -4.02
C GLU A 9 8.17 5.29 -5.42
N ALA A 10 9.28 4.88 -6.04
CA ALA A 10 9.63 5.32 -7.39
C ALA A 10 8.60 4.93 -8.46
N ARG A 11 7.93 3.78 -8.29
CA ARG A 11 6.84 3.32 -9.17
C ARG A 11 5.57 4.17 -8.97
N LEU A 12 5.17 4.40 -7.72
CA LEU A 12 3.95 5.10 -7.34
C LEU A 12 4.06 6.63 -7.47
N THR A 13 5.27 7.17 -7.59
CA THR A 13 5.49 8.53 -8.09
C THR A 13 5.07 8.68 -9.55
N LYS A 14 5.18 7.62 -10.37
CA LYS A 14 4.88 7.67 -11.80
C LYS A 14 3.47 7.24 -12.16
N PHE A 15 2.90 6.32 -11.38
CA PHE A 15 1.60 5.71 -11.64
C PHE A 15 0.77 5.67 -10.37
N LYS A 16 -0.56 5.77 -10.49
CA LYS A 16 -1.43 5.77 -9.31
C LYS A 16 -1.41 4.44 -8.52
N TYR A 17 -1.24 3.32 -9.22
CA TYR A 17 -1.24 1.97 -8.66
C TYR A 17 -0.06 1.16 -9.21
N LEU A 18 0.17 -0.05 -8.66
CA LEU A 18 1.35 -0.85 -9.02
C LEU A 18 1.34 -1.27 -10.50
N ALA A 19 0.18 -1.61 -11.04
CA ALA A 19 0.01 -2.00 -12.44
C ALA A 19 -0.11 -0.82 -13.43
N GLY A 20 -0.23 0.42 -12.94
CA GLY A 20 -0.50 1.60 -13.77
C GLY A 20 -1.54 2.50 -13.15
N ASP A 21 -2.40 3.13 -13.95
CA ASP A 21 -3.40 4.10 -13.46
C ASP A 21 -4.76 3.48 -13.12
N TYR A 22 -4.81 2.16 -12.95
CA TYR A 22 -6.01 1.42 -12.55
C TYR A 22 -5.70 0.43 -11.43
N LEU A 23 -6.70 0.20 -10.57
CA LEU A 23 -6.61 -0.79 -9.51
C LEU A 23 -6.55 -2.18 -10.12
N SER A 24 -5.60 -2.99 -9.65
CA SER A 24 -5.40 -4.34 -10.17
C SER A 24 -5.26 -5.37 -9.04
N LEU A 25 -5.24 -6.65 -9.40
CA LEU A 25 -4.93 -7.72 -8.47
C LEU A 25 -3.54 -7.55 -7.83
N ALA A 26 -2.60 -6.89 -8.52
CA ALA A 26 -1.29 -6.59 -7.96
C ALA A 26 -1.41 -5.74 -6.69
N ASP A 27 -2.33 -4.79 -6.63
CA ASP A 27 -2.55 -3.95 -5.45
C ASP A 27 -3.29 -4.72 -4.34
N LEU A 28 -4.35 -5.44 -4.73
CA LEU A 28 -5.20 -6.17 -3.78
C LEU A 28 -4.46 -7.30 -3.05
N ASN A 29 -3.52 -7.98 -3.71
CA ASN A 29 -2.72 -9.03 -3.10
C ASN A 29 -1.84 -8.52 -1.93
N HIS A 30 -1.54 -7.21 -1.89
CA HIS A 30 -0.77 -6.63 -0.78
C HIS A 30 -1.61 -6.32 0.46
N VAL A 31 -2.95 -6.29 0.34
CA VAL A 31 -3.84 -5.83 1.43
C VAL A 31 -3.66 -6.65 2.70
N SER A 32 -3.70 -7.98 2.63
CA SER A 32 -3.62 -8.85 3.81
C SER A 32 -2.30 -8.67 4.57
N THR A 33 -1.18 -8.71 3.85
CA THR A 33 0.16 -8.59 4.45
C THR A 33 0.38 -7.18 5.01
N THR A 34 -0.15 -6.16 4.34
CA THR A 34 0.00 -4.76 4.76
C THR A 34 -0.87 -4.43 5.97
N LEU A 35 -2.07 -5.02 6.08
CA LEU A 35 -2.90 -4.95 7.30
C LEU A 35 -2.15 -5.52 8.50
N CYS A 36 -1.55 -6.71 8.36
CA CYS A 36 -0.75 -7.31 9.43
C CYS A 36 0.43 -6.41 9.83
N LEU A 37 1.14 -5.82 8.86
CA LEU A 37 2.25 -4.91 9.15
C LEU A 37 1.77 -3.64 9.86
N GLY A 38 0.60 -3.11 9.48
CA GLY A 38 -0.04 -1.95 10.09
C GLY A 38 -0.41 -2.16 11.57
N ALA A 39 -0.64 -3.41 11.99
CA ALA A 39 -0.89 -3.77 13.39
C ALA A 39 0.38 -3.86 14.25
N THR A 40 1.56 -3.64 13.67
CA THR A 40 2.85 -3.69 14.39
C THR A 40 3.42 -2.29 14.62
N PRO A 41 4.39 -2.13 15.55
CA PRO A 41 5.12 -0.86 15.72
C PRO A 41 5.88 -0.40 14.46
N HIS A 42 6.04 -1.27 13.46
CA HIS A 42 6.73 -0.99 12.21
C HIS A 42 5.84 -0.31 11.16
N ALA A 43 4.56 -0.03 11.46
CA ALA A 43 3.67 0.72 10.59
C ALA A 43 4.23 2.10 10.19
N SER A 44 4.99 2.74 11.09
CA SER A 44 5.70 4.01 10.86
C SER A 44 6.71 3.95 9.71
N LEU A 45 7.08 2.76 9.23
CA LEU A 45 7.94 2.60 8.06
C LEU A 45 7.34 3.23 6.80
N PHE A 46 6.01 3.26 6.67
CA PHE A 46 5.33 3.87 5.53
C PHE A 46 5.46 5.40 5.52
N ASP A 47 5.69 6.04 6.67
CA ASP A 47 5.78 7.50 6.76
C ASP A 47 6.99 8.07 6.00
N ALA A 48 8.02 7.26 5.78
CA ALA A 48 9.19 7.63 4.99
C ALA A 48 8.94 7.60 3.45
N TYR A 49 7.80 7.05 3.00
CA TYR A 49 7.48 6.83 1.59
C TYR A 49 6.09 7.41 1.28
N PRO A 50 5.98 8.72 0.97
CA PRO A 50 4.70 9.41 0.87
C PRO A 50 3.76 8.83 -0.21
N HIS A 51 4.28 8.39 -1.35
CA HIS A 51 3.44 7.81 -2.41
C HIS A 51 2.98 6.39 -2.04
N VAL A 52 3.84 5.58 -1.42
CA VAL A 52 3.42 4.28 -0.85
C VAL A 52 2.35 4.47 0.22
N LYS A 53 2.52 5.44 1.12
CA LYS A 53 1.53 5.73 2.17
C LYS A 53 0.20 6.20 1.59
N ALA A 54 0.22 7.06 0.57
CA ALA A 54 -0.99 7.52 -0.10
C ALA A 54 -1.71 6.37 -0.83
N TRP A 55 -0.96 5.52 -1.55
CA TRP A 55 -1.48 4.30 -2.17
C TRP A 55 -2.14 3.38 -1.14
N TRP A 56 -1.47 3.14 0.00
CA TRP A 56 -2.02 2.31 1.06
C TRP A 56 -3.29 2.90 1.68
N THR A 57 -3.31 4.21 1.87
CA THR A 57 -4.48 4.93 2.40
C THR A 57 -5.68 4.84 1.45
N ASP A 58 -5.45 4.95 0.12
CA ASP A 58 -6.51 4.76 -0.88
C ASP A 58 -7.08 3.34 -0.85
N LEU A 59 -6.23 2.33 -0.68
CA LEU A 59 -6.67 0.93 -0.53
C LEU A 59 -7.52 0.74 0.74
N LEU A 60 -7.09 1.29 1.88
CA LEU A 60 -7.81 1.21 3.15
C LEU A 60 -9.18 1.91 3.12
N ALA A 61 -9.35 2.93 2.28
CA ALA A 61 -10.63 3.62 2.12
C ALA A 61 -11.68 2.78 1.38
N LYS A 62 -11.29 1.67 0.72
CA LYS A 62 -12.22 0.85 -0.07
C LYS A 62 -13.10 -0.02 0.85
N PRO A 63 -14.42 -0.08 0.63
CA PRO A 63 -15.33 -0.89 1.47
C PRO A 63 -14.96 -2.38 1.52
N SER A 64 -14.44 -2.94 0.42
CA SER A 64 -14.00 -4.34 0.38
C SER A 64 -12.78 -4.60 1.27
N VAL A 65 -11.85 -3.65 1.35
CA VAL A 65 -10.66 -3.75 2.21
C VAL A 65 -11.06 -3.57 3.67
N GLN A 66 -11.93 -2.60 3.98
CA GLN A 66 -12.45 -2.40 5.33
C GLN A 66 -13.18 -3.64 5.85
N LYS A 67 -13.96 -4.31 5.00
CA LYS A 67 -14.65 -5.56 5.35
C LYS A 67 -13.68 -6.70 5.71
N VAL A 68 -12.51 -6.76 5.08
CA VAL A 68 -11.49 -7.78 5.36
C VAL A 68 -10.61 -7.40 6.55
N ALA A 69 -10.53 -6.11 6.88
CA ALA A 69 -9.79 -5.60 8.03
C ALA A 69 -10.58 -5.68 9.36
N ALA A 70 -11.89 -5.87 9.29
CA ALA A 70 -12.78 -6.08 10.43
C ALA A 70 -12.74 -7.53 10.94
#